data_AF-A0A950MXP9-F1
#
_entry.id   AF-A0A950MXP9-F1
#
_cell.length_a   1.000
_cell.length_b   1.000
_cell.length_c   1.000
_cell.angle_alpha   90.00
_cell.angle_beta   90.00
_cell.angle_gamma   90.00
#
_symmetry.space_group_name_H-M   'P 1'
#
loop_
_entity.id
_entity.type
_entity.pdbx_description
1 polymer ?
#
loop_
_entity_poly.entity_id
_entity_poly.type
_entity_poly.pdbx_seq_one_letter_code
_entity_poly.pdbx_strand_id
1 'polypeptide(L)'
;MKRLVISCLAASAAIFVAPSARADFGSCVGSLKAQAARDGISAHTLDVAFNGLEPDMKVLDFQKQQPEFKTPVWDYVDGLVDDERVADGKAAMARESRALARAEEKYGVSRYMLAAIWGVESNFGQEMGKRSLVQSLTTLACLGDRANYFRSELMATLKIIDRGDVPAEKLNGSWAGAFGQTQFMPSTFLRLAVDFEGDGRRDIVDSAPDALGSTANYLAKSGWRRGVAWGFEVKLPDGYSGPSGRKAKQSMSFWSARGLTRIDGRPLGEGDAGLLLPAGRDGPAFLVTRNFDVVYSYNAAESYTLAACVLADRLSGGRGIVAAWPTDDPLLSRQGRKELQALLQRRGYDIGGDPDGHIGTKSKAAIADFEQRAGLQVNGRASVKVLEALKR
;
A
#
# COMPACT_ATOMS: atom_id res chain seq x y z
N MET A 1 -51.34 28.99 57.52
CA MET A 1 -51.78 29.36 56.15
C MET A 1 -50.76 28.84 55.14
N LYS A 2 -51.22 27.91 54.29
CA LYS A 2 -50.71 27.47 52.97
C LYS A 2 -49.25 27.78 52.61
N ARG A 3 -48.43 26.74 52.43
CA ARG A 3 -47.59 26.58 51.23
C ARG A 3 -47.64 25.13 50.74
N LEU A 4 -48.30 24.97 49.60
CA LEU A 4 -48.34 23.80 48.74
C LEU A 4 -46.90 23.40 48.35
N VAL A 5 -46.53 22.14 48.56
CA VAL A 5 -45.41 21.52 47.85
C VAL A 5 -45.99 20.80 46.64
N ILE A 6 -45.84 21.44 45.47
CA ILE A 6 -46.16 20.84 44.17
C ILE A 6 -45.07 19.83 43.87
N SER A 7 -45.40 18.54 43.96
CA SER A 7 -44.54 17.46 43.50
C SER A 7 -44.64 17.39 41.97
N CYS A 8 -43.61 17.86 41.28
CA CYS A 8 -43.50 17.77 39.83
C CYS A 8 -42.96 16.38 39.49
N LEU A 9 -43.83 15.48 39.03
CA LEU A 9 -43.42 14.22 38.41
C LEU A 9 -42.71 14.54 37.08
N ALA A 10 -41.38 14.49 37.07
CA ALA A 10 -40.61 14.49 35.83
C ALA A 10 -40.72 13.11 35.19
N ALA A 11 -41.54 13.00 34.15
CA ALA A 11 -41.58 11.83 33.28
C ALA A 11 -40.22 11.67 32.58
N SER A 12 -39.47 10.64 32.95
CA SER A 12 -38.25 10.25 32.23
C SER A 12 -38.64 9.59 30.90
N ALA A 13 -38.65 10.37 29.82
CA ALA A 13 -38.65 9.84 28.47
C ALA A 13 -37.25 9.30 28.15
N ALA A 14 -37.06 8.00 28.35
CA ALA A 14 -35.89 7.30 27.84
C ALA A 14 -36.00 7.22 26.31
N ILE A 15 -35.37 8.16 25.61
CA ILE A 15 -35.16 8.10 24.17
C ILE A 15 -34.07 7.04 23.93
N PHE A 16 -34.48 5.77 23.79
CA PHE A 16 -33.63 4.73 23.22
C PHE A 16 -33.63 4.87 21.70
N VAL A 17 -32.70 5.66 21.16
CA VAL A 17 -32.39 5.67 19.73
C VAL A 17 -31.02 5.05 19.53
N ALA A 18 -30.99 3.76 19.18
CA ALA A 18 -30.15 3.19 18.13
C ALA A 18 -30.46 1.70 17.76
N PRO A 19 -31.69 1.29 17.38
CA PRO A 19 -31.91 -0.07 16.84
C PRO A 19 -31.76 -0.19 15.31
N SER A 20 -31.72 0.92 14.55
CA SER A 20 -31.88 0.89 13.09
C SER A 20 -30.66 0.37 12.33
N ALA A 21 -29.45 0.82 12.65
CA ALA A 21 -28.24 0.43 11.93
C ALA A 21 -27.82 -1.03 12.18
N ARG A 22 -28.05 -1.55 13.40
CA ARG A 22 -27.73 -2.94 13.76
C ARG A 22 -28.74 -3.93 13.12
N ALA A 23 -30.01 -3.54 13.02
CA ALA A 23 -31.03 -4.33 12.33
C ALA A 23 -30.76 -4.41 10.82
N ASP A 24 -30.29 -3.32 10.21
CA ASP A 24 -29.94 -3.25 8.79
C ASP A 24 -28.71 -4.11 8.43
N PHE A 25 -27.64 -4.05 9.26
CA PHE A 25 -26.46 -4.89 9.07
C PHE A 25 -26.77 -6.39 9.16
N GLY A 26 -27.56 -6.81 10.15
CA GLY A 26 -27.96 -8.22 10.30
C GLY A 26 -28.75 -8.75 9.08
N SER A 27 -29.68 -7.94 8.54
CA SER A 27 -30.45 -8.27 7.33
C SER A 27 -29.54 -8.39 6.10
N CYS A 28 -28.59 -7.46 5.95
CA CYS A 28 -27.60 -7.50 4.88
C CYS A 28 -26.73 -8.77 4.98
N VAL A 29 -26.21 -9.11 6.17
CA VAL A 29 -25.44 -10.35 6.40
C VAL A 29 -26.27 -11.57 6.03
N GLY A 30 -27.54 -11.64 6.42
CA GLY A 30 -28.43 -12.74 6.02
C GLY A 30 -28.56 -12.88 4.50
N SER A 31 -28.68 -11.75 3.80
CA SER A 31 -28.73 -11.71 2.33
C SER A 31 -27.41 -12.16 1.68
N LEU A 32 -26.27 -11.75 2.24
CA LEU A 32 -24.94 -12.16 1.78
C LEU A 32 -24.71 -13.65 1.99
N LYS A 33 -25.11 -14.21 3.14
CA LYS A 33 -25.07 -15.67 3.39
C LYS A 33 -25.92 -16.44 2.39
N ALA A 34 -27.15 -15.99 2.14
CA ALA A 34 -28.04 -16.62 1.18
C ALA A 34 -27.48 -16.57 -0.24
N GLN A 35 -26.82 -15.48 -0.62
CA GLN A 35 -26.11 -15.39 -1.89
C GLN A 35 -24.93 -16.37 -1.96
N ALA A 36 -24.06 -16.37 -0.95
CA ALA A 36 -22.89 -17.24 -0.94
C ALA A 36 -23.27 -18.73 -1.00
N ALA A 37 -24.35 -19.14 -0.32
CA ALA A 37 -24.89 -20.49 -0.42
C ALA A 37 -25.36 -20.84 -1.85
N ARG A 38 -26.03 -19.89 -2.55
CA ARG A 38 -26.40 -20.06 -3.97
C ARG A 38 -25.19 -20.14 -4.89
N ASP A 39 -24.10 -19.45 -4.54
CA ASP A 39 -22.82 -19.47 -5.26
C ASP A 39 -21.99 -20.73 -4.96
N GLY A 40 -22.52 -21.67 -4.16
CA GLY A 40 -21.92 -22.98 -3.89
C GLY A 40 -20.98 -23.05 -2.69
N ILE A 41 -20.91 -22.00 -1.87
CA ILE A 41 -20.10 -22.02 -0.63
C ILE A 41 -20.70 -22.99 0.38
N SER A 42 -19.87 -23.86 0.98
CA SER A 42 -20.34 -24.85 1.95
C SER A 42 -20.93 -24.20 3.21
N ALA A 43 -21.91 -24.89 3.81
CA ALA A 43 -22.49 -24.47 5.09
C ALA A 43 -21.42 -24.30 6.18
N HIS A 44 -20.43 -25.20 6.22
CA HIS A 44 -19.32 -25.11 7.16
C HIS A 44 -18.52 -23.80 7.01
N THR A 45 -18.17 -23.42 5.78
CA THR A 45 -17.47 -22.15 5.50
C THR A 45 -18.33 -20.95 5.90
N LEU A 46 -19.63 -20.97 5.63
CA LEU A 46 -20.53 -19.87 6.02
C LEU A 46 -20.65 -19.73 7.54
N ASP A 47 -20.70 -20.86 8.25
CA ASP A 47 -20.77 -20.87 9.71
C ASP A 47 -19.49 -20.31 10.31
N VAL A 48 -18.32 -20.78 9.85
CA VAL A 48 -17.02 -20.30 10.34
C VAL A 48 -16.80 -18.82 9.99
N ALA A 49 -17.03 -18.42 8.74
CA ALA A 49 -16.69 -17.08 8.27
C ALA A 49 -17.54 -15.98 8.93
N PHE A 50 -18.82 -16.26 9.19
CA PHE A 50 -19.75 -15.26 9.73
C PHE A 50 -20.04 -15.44 11.23
N ASN A 51 -19.35 -16.35 11.93
CA ASN A 51 -19.54 -16.53 13.37
C ASN A 51 -19.12 -15.25 14.13
N GLY A 52 -20.00 -14.75 15.00
CA GLY A 52 -19.71 -13.58 15.85
C GLY A 52 -19.42 -12.29 15.10
N LEU A 53 -19.86 -12.15 13.84
CA LEU A 53 -19.50 -11.02 12.99
C LEU A 53 -20.18 -9.72 13.43
N GLU A 54 -19.38 -8.69 13.68
CA GLU A 54 -19.81 -7.32 13.99
C GLU A 54 -19.20 -6.33 12.99
N PRO A 55 -19.88 -5.22 12.64
CA PRO A 55 -19.33 -4.25 11.70
C PRO A 55 -18.08 -3.56 12.27
N ASP A 56 -17.00 -3.44 11.48
CA ASP A 56 -15.84 -2.61 11.83
C ASP A 56 -15.99 -1.20 11.24
N MET A 57 -16.61 -0.31 12.01
CA MET A 57 -16.89 1.06 11.55
C MET A 57 -15.63 1.86 11.20
N LYS A 58 -14.45 1.50 11.73
CA LYS A 58 -13.18 2.18 11.38
C LYS A 58 -12.81 1.97 9.91
N VAL A 59 -13.26 0.89 9.30
CA VAL A 59 -13.04 0.59 7.87
C VAL A 59 -13.67 1.66 6.97
N LEU A 60 -14.81 2.22 7.38
CA LEU A 60 -15.50 3.28 6.63
C LEU A 60 -14.73 4.62 6.67
N ASP A 61 -14.00 4.90 7.75
CA ASP A 61 -13.15 6.08 7.87
C ASP A 61 -11.91 6.00 6.96
N PHE A 62 -11.31 4.81 6.87
CA PHE A 62 -10.12 4.58 6.03
C PHE A 62 -10.40 4.75 4.53
N GLN A 63 -11.64 4.52 4.08
CA GLN A 63 -12.03 4.73 2.68
C GLN A 63 -11.75 6.16 2.19
N LYS A 64 -11.71 7.15 3.09
CA LYS A 64 -11.47 8.55 2.76
C LYS A 64 -9.97 8.91 2.67
N GLN A 65 -9.08 7.97 2.96
CA GLN A 65 -7.63 8.17 3.07
C GLN A 65 -6.88 7.28 2.07
N GLN A 66 -6.20 7.89 1.09
CA GLN A 66 -5.33 7.21 0.12
C GLN A 66 -4.00 7.99 0.04
N PRO A 67 -2.99 7.62 0.86
CA PRO A 67 -1.72 8.35 0.97
C PRO A 67 -1.00 8.54 -0.36
N GLU A 68 -1.03 7.53 -1.23
CA GLU A 68 -0.36 7.49 -2.55
C GLU A 68 -0.69 8.69 -3.43
N PHE A 69 -1.90 9.25 -3.29
CA PHE A 69 -2.40 10.36 -4.10
C PHE A 69 -2.35 11.72 -3.38
N LYS A 70 -2.07 11.73 -2.08
CA LYS A 70 -2.11 12.94 -1.24
C LYS A 70 -0.72 13.36 -0.75
N THR A 71 0.19 12.41 -0.61
CA THR A 71 1.55 12.64 -0.15
C THR A 71 2.42 13.13 -1.31
N PRO A 72 3.23 14.19 -1.11
CA PRO A 72 4.22 14.59 -2.10
C PRO A 72 5.08 13.40 -2.54
N VAL A 73 5.41 13.31 -3.82
CA VAL A 73 6.04 12.09 -4.36
C VAL A 73 7.37 11.73 -3.67
N TRP A 74 8.16 12.74 -3.28
CA TRP A 74 9.41 12.52 -2.57
C TRP A 74 9.20 11.90 -1.19
N ASP A 75 8.19 12.36 -0.45
CA ASP A 75 7.83 11.81 0.86
C ASP A 75 7.38 10.36 0.76
N TYR A 76 6.62 10.06 -0.29
CA TYR A 76 6.12 8.71 -0.53
C TYR A 76 7.26 7.76 -0.91
N VAL A 77 8.12 8.16 -1.84
CA VAL A 77 9.27 7.33 -2.28
C VAL A 77 10.28 7.16 -1.15
N ASP A 78 10.69 8.24 -0.48
CA ASP A 78 11.70 8.18 0.59
C ASP A 78 11.19 7.39 1.81
N GLY A 79 9.88 7.41 2.07
CA GLY A 79 9.27 6.60 3.12
C GLY A 79 9.30 5.09 2.87
N LEU A 80 9.37 4.67 1.61
CA LEU A 80 9.37 3.26 1.17
C LEU A 80 10.73 2.78 0.67
N VAL A 81 11.65 3.70 0.37
CA VAL A 81 12.96 3.41 -0.21
C VAL A 81 14.05 4.09 0.62
N ASP A 82 14.38 3.47 1.75
CA ASP A 82 15.49 3.88 2.61
C ASP A 82 16.56 2.77 2.73
N ASP A 83 17.72 3.13 3.30
CA ASP A 83 18.86 2.22 3.42
C ASP A 83 18.54 0.97 4.23
N GLU A 84 17.65 1.08 5.22
CA GLU A 84 17.23 -0.04 6.05
C GLU A 84 16.31 -0.98 5.27
N ARG A 85 15.32 -0.47 4.53
CA ARG A 85 14.48 -1.27 3.63
C ARG A 85 15.32 -2.01 2.59
N VAL A 86 16.39 -1.37 2.09
CA VAL A 86 17.34 -2.02 1.16
C VAL A 86 18.13 -3.14 1.86
N ALA A 87 18.55 -2.93 3.11
CA ALA A 87 19.23 -3.96 3.89
C ALA A 87 18.30 -5.15 4.20
N ASP A 88 17.09 -4.87 4.67
CA ASP A 88 16.03 -5.87 4.93
C ASP A 88 15.70 -6.64 3.65
N GLY A 89 15.57 -5.94 2.53
CA GLY A 89 15.30 -6.57 1.24
C GLY A 89 16.44 -7.46 0.77
N LYS A 90 17.70 -7.07 0.95
CA LYS A 90 18.85 -7.95 0.66
C LYS A 90 18.85 -9.20 1.55
N ALA A 91 18.51 -9.06 2.83
CA ALA A 91 18.38 -10.20 3.74
C ALA A 91 17.22 -11.13 3.34
N ALA A 92 16.06 -10.56 3.00
CA ALA A 92 14.91 -11.30 2.51
C ALA A 92 15.21 -12.02 1.18
N MET A 93 15.92 -11.36 0.27
CA MET A 93 16.37 -11.96 -1.00
C MET A 93 17.36 -13.11 -0.79
N ALA A 94 18.24 -13.02 0.21
CA ALA A 94 19.14 -14.11 0.56
C ALA A 94 18.35 -15.32 1.09
N ARG A 95 17.40 -15.07 2.00
CA ARG A 95 16.51 -16.09 2.57
C ARG A 95 15.68 -16.81 1.50
N GLU A 96 15.05 -16.05 0.60
CA GLU A 96 14.17 -16.59 -0.46
C GLU A 96 14.87 -16.75 -1.82
N SER A 97 16.20 -16.88 -1.82
CA SER A 97 17.02 -16.87 -3.04
C SER A 97 16.59 -17.91 -4.07
N ARG A 98 16.19 -19.11 -3.63
CA ARG A 98 15.70 -20.19 -4.49
C ARG A 98 14.37 -19.86 -5.14
N ALA A 99 13.40 -19.36 -4.36
CA ALA A 99 12.09 -18.99 -4.88
C ALA A 99 12.19 -17.84 -5.88
N LEU A 100 12.97 -16.81 -5.55
CA LEU A 100 13.24 -15.69 -6.44
C LEU A 100 13.89 -16.11 -7.76
N ALA A 101 14.91 -16.97 -7.71
CA ALA A 101 15.57 -17.47 -8.91
C ALA A 101 14.62 -18.28 -9.80
N ARG A 102 13.83 -19.20 -9.20
CA ARG A 102 12.81 -19.99 -9.93
C ARG A 102 11.74 -19.09 -10.56
N ALA A 103 11.28 -18.06 -9.83
CA ALA A 103 10.27 -17.15 -10.32
C ALA A 103 10.80 -16.30 -11.49
N GLU A 104 12.04 -15.81 -11.39
CA GLU A 104 12.70 -15.07 -12.46
C GLU A 104 12.93 -15.93 -13.71
N GLU A 105 13.37 -17.17 -13.54
CA GLU A 105 13.52 -18.12 -14.64
C GLU A 105 12.18 -18.38 -15.33
N LYS A 106 11.15 -18.77 -14.57
CA LYS A 106 9.84 -19.16 -15.09
C LYS A 106 9.07 -18.00 -15.73
N TYR A 107 9.04 -16.84 -15.09
CA TYR A 107 8.18 -15.72 -15.49
C TYR A 107 8.93 -14.58 -16.20
N GLY A 108 10.27 -14.55 -16.14
CA GLY A 108 11.08 -13.50 -16.76
C GLY A 108 11.03 -12.14 -16.08
N VAL A 109 10.46 -12.10 -14.87
CA VAL A 109 10.45 -10.93 -13.99
C VAL A 109 11.71 -10.92 -13.16
N SER A 110 12.41 -9.78 -13.13
CA SER A 110 13.64 -9.63 -12.34
C SER A 110 13.40 -9.96 -10.87
N ARG A 111 14.29 -10.75 -10.27
CA ARG A 111 14.23 -11.05 -8.83
C ARG A 111 14.24 -9.80 -7.95
N TYR A 112 14.91 -8.74 -8.40
CA TYR A 112 14.96 -7.46 -7.69
C TYR A 112 13.61 -6.74 -7.75
N MET A 113 12.88 -6.83 -8.86
CA MET A 113 11.53 -6.29 -8.98
C MET A 113 10.54 -7.07 -8.11
N LEU A 114 10.64 -8.40 -8.07
CA LEU A 114 9.82 -9.24 -7.20
C LEU A 114 10.04 -8.90 -5.72
N ALA A 115 11.31 -8.82 -5.30
CA ALA A 115 11.65 -8.44 -3.94
C ALA A 115 11.20 -7.01 -3.60
N ALA A 116 11.31 -6.07 -4.54
CA ALA A 116 10.87 -4.70 -4.31
C ALA A 116 9.35 -4.59 -4.10
N ILE A 117 8.54 -5.26 -4.91
CA ILE A 117 7.08 -5.30 -4.71
C ILE A 117 6.75 -5.96 -3.38
N TRP A 118 7.39 -7.09 -3.05
CA TRP A 118 7.20 -7.76 -1.76
C TRP A 118 7.55 -6.84 -0.57
N GLY A 119 8.63 -6.07 -0.70
CA GLY A 119 9.04 -5.07 0.28
C GLY A 119 8.04 -3.93 0.43
N VAL A 120 7.53 -3.39 -0.67
CA VAL A 120 6.55 -2.28 -0.66
C VAL A 120 5.19 -2.75 -0.12
N GLU A 121 4.71 -3.93 -0.52
CA GLU A 121 3.37 -4.40 -0.17
C GLU A 121 3.24 -4.85 1.28
N SER A 122 4.25 -5.54 1.82
CA SER A 122 4.11 -6.19 3.13
C SER A 122 5.37 -6.15 3.98
N ASN A 123 6.35 -5.32 3.62
CA ASN A 123 7.64 -5.30 4.29
C ASN A 123 8.25 -6.71 4.36
N PHE A 124 8.27 -7.42 3.22
CA PHE A 124 8.77 -8.79 3.11
C PHE A 124 8.01 -9.78 4.00
N GLY A 125 6.68 -9.63 4.08
CA GLY A 125 5.77 -10.46 4.85
C GLY A 125 5.63 -10.11 6.34
N GLN A 126 6.32 -9.08 6.83
CA GLN A 126 6.23 -8.67 8.24
C GLN A 126 4.98 -7.83 8.56
N GLU A 127 4.43 -7.13 7.58
CA GLU A 127 3.33 -6.19 7.73
C GLU A 127 2.21 -6.47 6.72
N MET A 128 1.38 -7.49 7.00
CA MET A 128 0.29 -7.89 6.08
C MET A 128 -1.07 -7.29 6.42
N GLY A 129 -1.16 -6.56 7.53
CA GLY A 129 -2.43 -6.11 8.12
C GLY A 129 -2.99 -7.12 9.15
N LYS A 130 -3.88 -6.63 10.00
CA LYS A 130 -4.40 -7.37 11.18
C LYS A 130 -5.92 -7.46 11.21
N ARG A 131 -6.60 -6.97 10.17
CA ARG A 131 -8.07 -6.93 10.12
C ARG A 131 -8.59 -8.16 9.41
N SER A 132 -9.59 -8.82 10.00
CA SER A 132 -10.31 -9.90 9.33
C SER A 132 -10.88 -9.40 8.00
N LEU A 133 -10.56 -10.11 6.92
CA LEU A 133 -11.09 -9.83 5.59
C LEU A 133 -12.59 -9.98 5.55
N VAL A 134 -13.11 -11.06 6.14
CA VAL A 134 -14.56 -11.32 6.15
C VAL A 134 -15.30 -10.19 6.85
N GLN A 135 -14.79 -9.74 8.00
CA GLN A 135 -15.38 -8.62 8.74
C GLN A 135 -15.31 -7.30 7.96
N SER A 136 -14.14 -6.97 7.42
CA SER A 136 -13.92 -5.71 6.70
C SER A 136 -14.77 -5.65 5.43
N LEU A 137 -14.74 -6.71 4.61
CA LEU A 137 -15.48 -6.78 3.35
C LEU A 137 -16.98 -6.88 3.57
N THR A 138 -17.45 -7.57 4.61
CA THR A 138 -18.89 -7.57 4.96
C THR A 138 -19.35 -6.19 5.40
N THR A 139 -18.56 -5.49 6.22
CA THR A 139 -18.84 -4.11 6.64
C THR A 139 -18.96 -3.20 5.41
N LEU A 140 -18.01 -3.27 4.50
CA LEU A 140 -17.99 -2.46 3.28
C LEU A 140 -19.10 -2.86 2.28
N ALA A 141 -19.44 -4.14 2.18
CA ALA A 141 -20.51 -4.63 1.31
C ALA A 141 -21.91 -4.19 1.79
N CYS A 142 -22.08 -3.99 3.10
CA CYS A 142 -23.35 -3.56 3.68
C CYS A 142 -23.45 -2.05 3.85
N LEU A 143 -22.36 -1.37 4.24
CA LEU A 143 -22.39 0.02 4.71
C LEU A 143 -21.47 0.96 3.91
N GLY A 144 -20.66 0.45 2.99
CA GLY A 144 -19.68 1.24 2.23
C GLY A 144 -20.19 1.73 0.87
N ASP A 145 -19.55 2.78 0.33
CA ASP A 145 -20.01 3.44 -0.92
C ASP A 145 -19.84 2.56 -2.18
N ARG A 146 -18.99 1.53 -2.12
CA ARG A 146 -18.73 0.59 -3.22
C ARG A 146 -19.24 -0.82 -2.93
N ALA A 147 -20.43 -0.90 -2.32
CA ALA A 147 -21.04 -2.14 -1.84
C ALA A 147 -20.94 -3.33 -2.82
N ASN A 148 -21.24 -3.13 -4.11
CA ASN A 148 -21.20 -4.22 -5.11
C ASN A 148 -19.79 -4.76 -5.38
N TYR A 149 -18.78 -3.89 -5.37
CA TYR A 149 -17.38 -4.31 -5.51
C TYR A 149 -16.96 -5.15 -4.32
N PHE A 150 -17.20 -4.65 -3.09
CA PHE A 150 -16.82 -5.36 -1.87
C PHE A 150 -17.62 -6.64 -1.63
N ARG A 151 -18.88 -6.70 -2.07
CA ARG A 151 -19.65 -7.94 -2.12
C ARG A 151 -18.98 -8.98 -3.01
N SER A 152 -18.47 -8.58 -4.17
CA SER A 152 -17.76 -9.50 -5.08
C SER A 152 -16.46 -10.00 -4.46
N GLU A 153 -15.70 -9.13 -3.78
CA GLU A 153 -14.49 -9.51 -3.05
C GLU A 153 -14.78 -10.39 -1.83
N LEU A 154 -15.90 -10.17 -1.13
CA LEU A 154 -16.36 -11.05 -0.06
C LEU A 154 -16.68 -12.44 -0.60
N MET A 155 -17.42 -12.56 -1.72
CA MET A 155 -17.70 -13.86 -2.33
C MET A 155 -16.40 -14.56 -2.75
N ALA A 156 -15.44 -13.83 -3.30
CA ALA A 156 -14.12 -14.38 -3.62
C ALA A 156 -13.38 -14.85 -2.36
N THR A 157 -13.45 -14.10 -1.26
CA THR A 157 -12.86 -14.49 0.04
C THR A 157 -13.46 -15.80 0.56
N LEU A 158 -14.78 -15.94 0.50
CA LEU A 158 -15.46 -17.17 0.92
C LEU A 158 -15.03 -18.37 0.06
N LYS A 159 -14.84 -18.19 -1.26
CA LYS A 159 -14.32 -19.25 -2.14
C LYS A 159 -12.90 -19.68 -1.78
N ILE A 160 -12.04 -18.74 -1.35
CA ILE A 160 -10.66 -19.04 -0.90
C ILE A 160 -10.70 -19.95 0.33
N ILE A 161 -11.56 -19.61 1.31
CA ILE A 161 -11.76 -20.41 2.53
C ILE A 161 -12.29 -21.79 2.17
N ASP A 162 -13.35 -21.84 1.35
CA ASP A 162 -14.06 -23.08 1.01
C ASP A 162 -13.17 -24.08 0.25
N ARG A 163 -12.25 -23.56 -0.59
CA ARG A 163 -11.25 -24.37 -1.29
C ARG A 163 -10.11 -24.87 -0.39
N GLY A 164 -9.95 -24.29 0.80
CA GLY A 164 -8.88 -24.61 1.72
C GLY A 164 -7.52 -24.01 1.32
N ASP A 165 -7.51 -23.00 0.45
CA ASP A 165 -6.28 -22.30 0.03
C ASP A 165 -5.67 -21.56 1.24
N VAL A 166 -6.49 -20.84 2.01
CA VAL A 166 -6.10 -20.13 3.24
C VAL A 166 -7.24 -20.24 4.25
N PRO A 167 -6.98 -20.62 5.51
CA PRO A 167 -8.03 -20.75 6.51
C PRO A 167 -8.55 -19.37 6.97
N ALA A 168 -9.82 -19.31 7.40
CA ALA A 168 -10.52 -18.06 7.68
C ALA A 168 -9.81 -17.19 8.73
N GLU A 169 -9.22 -17.80 9.76
CA GLU A 169 -8.49 -17.14 10.83
C GLU A 169 -7.17 -16.48 10.40
N LYS A 170 -6.61 -16.92 9.26
CA LYS A 170 -5.38 -16.36 8.67
C LYS A 170 -5.67 -15.31 7.60
N LEU A 171 -6.93 -15.16 7.15
CA LEU A 171 -7.33 -14.12 6.19
C LEU A 171 -7.45 -12.76 6.87
N ASN A 172 -6.30 -12.26 7.30
CA ASN A 172 -6.11 -10.90 7.80
C ASN A 172 -5.43 -10.03 6.75
N GLY A 173 -5.80 -8.75 6.72
CA GLY A 173 -5.31 -7.84 5.70
C GLY A 173 -5.54 -6.37 5.99
N SER A 174 -5.48 -5.59 4.93
CA SER A 174 -5.86 -4.18 4.90
C SER A 174 -7.36 -4.00 5.11
N TRP A 175 -7.77 -2.77 5.44
CA TRP A 175 -9.18 -2.42 5.60
C TRP A 175 -10.01 -2.70 4.34
N ALA A 176 -9.40 -2.63 3.16
CA ALA A 176 -10.08 -2.82 1.88
C ALA A 176 -10.13 -4.28 1.42
N GLY A 177 -9.51 -5.20 2.18
CA GLY A 177 -9.48 -6.63 1.89
C GLY A 177 -8.28 -7.10 1.07
N ALA A 178 -7.29 -6.24 0.79
CA ALA A 178 -5.99 -6.69 0.31
C ALA A 178 -5.28 -7.51 1.42
N PHE A 179 -4.72 -8.67 1.11
CA PHE A 179 -4.23 -9.59 2.15
C PHE A 179 -2.94 -10.33 1.80
N GLY A 180 -2.36 -10.95 2.83
CA GLY A 180 -1.12 -11.71 2.72
C GLY A 180 0.07 -10.85 2.32
N GLN A 181 1.14 -11.53 1.91
CA GLN A 181 2.40 -10.89 1.57
C GLN A 181 2.35 -10.12 0.25
N THR A 182 1.40 -10.46 -0.63
CA THR A 182 1.24 -9.83 -1.94
C THR A 182 0.26 -8.65 -1.93
N GLN A 183 -0.53 -8.50 -0.87
CA GLN A 183 -1.66 -7.57 -0.78
C GLN A 183 -2.62 -7.70 -1.98
N PHE A 184 -2.81 -8.93 -2.48
CA PHE A 184 -3.83 -9.16 -3.49
C PHE A 184 -5.22 -8.94 -2.92
N MET A 185 -6.10 -8.39 -3.76
CA MET A 185 -7.54 -8.53 -3.56
C MET A 185 -7.95 -10.01 -3.74
N PRO A 186 -8.96 -10.52 -3.02
CA PRO A 186 -9.45 -11.90 -3.13
C PRO A 186 -9.72 -12.36 -4.57
N SER A 187 -10.33 -11.51 -5.41
CA SER A 187 -10.56 -11.83 -6.82
C SER A 187 -9.26 -11.99 -7.62
N THR A 188 -8.25 -11.15 -7.33
CA THR A 188 -6.90 -11.25 -7.91
C THR A 188 -6.21 -12.54 -7.46
N PHE A 189 -6.32 -12.90 -6.19
CA PHE A 189 -5.82 -14.16 -5.66
C PHE A 189 -6.40 -15.35 -6.43
N LEU A 190 -7.73 -15.44 -6.56
CA LEU A 190 -8.36 -16.57 -7.24
C LEU A 190 -7.86 -16.74 -8.68
N ARG A 191 -7.63 -15.63 -9.37
CA ARG A 191 -7.20 -15.60 -10.77
C ARG A 191 -5.70 -15.84 -10.96
N LEU A 192 -4.86 -15.40 -10.03
CA LEU A 192 -3.41 -15.26 -10.28
C LEU A 192 -2.50 -15.88 -9.21
N ALA A 193 -3.01 -16.22 -8.04
CA ALA A 193 -2.20 -16.93 -7.05
C ALA A 193 -1.79 -18.31 -7.59
N VAL A 194 -0.57 -18.71 -7.29
CA VAL A 194 0.03 -19.97 -7.73
C VAL A 194 0.56 -20.73 -6.52
N ASP A 195 0.44 -22.05 -6.58
CA ASP A 195 1.16 -22.98 -5.71
C ASP A 195 2.58 -23.09 -6.28
N PHE A 196 3.53 -22.45 -5.62
CA PHE A 196 4.91 -22.34 -6.08
C PHE A 196 5.84 -23.33 -5.39
N GLU A 197 5.44 -23.84 -4.23
CA GLU A 197 6.13 -24.90 -3.49
C GLU A 197 5.72 -26.31 -3.95
N GLY A 198 4.51 -26.47 -4.49
CA GLY A 198 3.94 -27.72 -4.98
C GLY A 198 3.26 -28.55 -3.89
N ASP A 199 2.78 -27.93 -2.81
CA ASP A 199 2.15 -28.62 -1.68
C ASP A 199 0.61 -28.74 -1.81
N GLY A 200 0.06 -28.23 -2.92
CA GLY A 200 -1.37 -28.24 -3.23
C GLY A 200 -2.11 -26.99 -2.76
N ARG A 201 -1.44 -26.02 -2.14
CA ARG A 201 -2.04 -24.76 -1.64
C ARG A 201 -1.42 -23.55 -2.31
N ARG A 202 -2.15 -22.44 -2.28
CA ARG A 202 -1.70 -21.14 -2.79
C ARG A 202 -1.58 -20.18 -1.62
N ASP A 203 -0.66 -20.44 -0.71
CA ASP A 203 -0.58 -19.75 0.56
C ASP A 203 0.25 -18.47 0.47
N ILE A 204 -0.35 -17.39 -0.04
CA ILE A 204 0.32 -16.08 -0.08
C ILE A 204 0.46 -15.41 1.29
N VAL A 205 0.00 -16.05 2.38
CA VAL A 205 0.09 -15.51 3.75
C VAL A 205 1.36 -16.02 4.41
N ASP A 206 1.53 -17.34 4.52
CA ASP A 206 2.66 -17.93 5.24
C ASP A 206 3.79 -18.39 4.32
N SER A 207 3.53 -18.62 3.03
CA SER A 207 4.55 -19.02 2.05
C SER A 207 5.07 -17.82 1.25
N ALA A 208 6.30 -17.41 1.57
CA ALA A 208 7.02 -16.43 0.75
C ALA A 208 7.25 -16.93 -0.69
N PRO A 209 7.58 -18.21 -0.93
CA PRO A 209 7.64 -18.74 -2.29
C PRO A 209 6.32 -18.59 -3.07
N ASP A 210 5.17 -18.90 -2.49
CA ASP A 210 3.87 -18.72 -3.15
C ASP A 210 3.56 -17.26 -3.41
N ALA A 211 3.86 -16.38 -2.45
CA ALA A 211 3.73 -14.93 -2.63
C ALA A 211 4.57 -14.43 -3.81
N LEU A 212 5.86 -14.77 -3.85
CA LEU A 212 6.79 -14.37 -4.90
C LEU A 212 6.40 -14.94 -6.27
N GLY A 213 6.03 -16.22 -6.31
CA GLY A 213 5.53 -16.88 -7.53
C GLY A 213 4.25 -16.24 -8.05
N SER A 214 3.35 -15.86 -7.13
CA SER A 214 2.07 -15.21 -7.45
C SER A 214 2.27 -13.79 -7.97
N THR A 215 3.14 -12.99 -7.34
CA THR A 215 3.55 -11.67 -7.83
C THR A 215 4.19 -11.78 -9.21
N ALA A 216 5.07 -12.77 -9.44
CA ALA A 216 5.70 -12.98 -10.74
C ALA A 216 4.67 -13.38 -11.82
N ASN A 217 3.73 -14.27 -11.50
CA ASN A 217 2.64 -14.65 -12.39
C ASN A 217 1.75 -13.46 -12.74
N TYR A 218 1.43 -12.62 -11.76
CA TYR A 218 0.68 -11.38 -11.97
C TYR A 218 1.39 -10.49 -12.99
N LEU A 219 2.66 -10.17 -12.77
CA LEU A 219 3.40 -9.25 -13.66
C LEU A 219 3.56 -9.83 -15.06
N ALA A 220 3.85 -11.13 -15.18
CA ALA A 220 3.91 -11.81 -16.46
C ALA A 220 2.58 -11.73 -17.22
N LYS A 221 1.45 -12.03 -16.56
CA LYS A 221 0.11 -11.93 -17.17
C LYS A 221 -0.31 -10.50 -17.50
N SER A 222 0.21 -9.52 -16.76
CA SER A 222 0.01 -8.09 -17.03
C SER A 222 0.87 -7.56 -18.19
N GLY A 223 1.77 -8.39 -18.73
CA GLY A 223 2.53 -8.10 -19.95
C GLY A 223 3.98 -7.68 -19.71
N TRP A 224 4.59 -8.12 -18.60
CA TRP A 224 6.02 -7.92 -18.35
C TRP A 224 6.87 -8.44 -19.51
N ARG A 225 7.86 -7.65 -19.94
CA ARG A 225 8.81 -8.01 -20.98
C ARG A 225 10.17 -8.34 -20.37
N ARG A 226 10.61 -9.59 -20.52
CA ARG A 226 11.93 -10.05 -20.10
C ARG A 226 13.02 -9.20 -20.74
N GLY A 227 14.03 -8.80 -19.96
CA GLY A 227 15.19 -8.04 -20.44
C GLY A 227 14.94 -6.55 -20.71
N VAL A 228 13.69 -6.08 -20.61
CA VAL A 228 13.36 -4.66 -20.76
C VAL A 228 13.42 -4.00 -19.38
N ALA A 229 14.18 -2.91 -19.24
CA ALA A 229 14.20 -2.14 -18.00
C ALA A 229 12.82 -1.53 -17.70
N TRP A 230 12.45 -1.35 -16.44
CA TRP A 230 11.24 -0.59 -16.08
C TRP A 230 11.34 0.86 -16.59
N GLY A 231 12.56 1.40 -16.58
CA GLY A 231 12.88 2.77 -16.94
C GLY A 231 14.25 3.12 -16.40
N PHE A 232 14.60 4.40 -16.45
CA PHE A 232 15.82 4.95 -15.86
C PHE A 232 15.72 6.47 -15.79
N GLU A 233 16.50 7.06 -14.90
CA GLU A 233 16.57 8.51 -14.72
C GLU A 233 17.36 9.17 -15.85
N VAL A 234 16.89 10.34 -16.29
CA VAL A 234 17.44 11.12 -17.38
C VAL A 234 17.64 12.58 -16.97
N LYS A 235 18.60 13.24 -17.60
CA LYS A 235 18.75 14.69 -17.58
C LYS A 235 17.94 15.29 -18.72
N LEU A 236 17.14 16.31 -18.40
CA LEU A 236 16.48 17.14 -19.40
C LEU A 236 17.46 18.23 -19.88
N PRO A 237 17.40 18.62 -21.17
CA PRO A 237 18.09 19.83 -21.61
C PRO A 237 17.40 21.08 -21.05
N ASP A 238 18.17 22.16 -20.92
CA ASP A 238 17.64 23.46 -20.51
C ASP A 238 16.49 23.90 -21.41
N GLY A 239 15.41 24.39 -20.78
CA GLY A 239 14.24 24.89 -21.51
C GLY A 239 13.39 23.80 -22.18
N TYR A 240 13.57 22.52 -21.83
CA TYR A 240 12.78 21.41 -22.39
C TYR A 240 11.26 21.72 -22.41
N SER A 241 10.67 21.69 -23.61
CA SER A 241 9.26 22.03 -23.86
C SER A 241 8.47 20.93 -24.61
N GLY A 242 9.05 19.72 -24.70
CA GLY A 242 8.46 18.59 -25.41
C GLY A 242 7.38 17.83 -24.63
N PRO A 243 6.89 16.69 -25.16
CA PRO A 243 5.87 15.88 -24.51
C PRO A 243 6.35 15.29 -23.18
N SER A 244 5.41 15.06 -22.27
CA SER A 244 5.63 14.37 -21.01
C SER A 244 4.41 13.52 -20.65
N GLY A 245 4.56 12.70 -19.62
CA GLY A 245 3.57 11.75 -19.14
C GLY A 245 3.94 10.31 -19.48
N ARG A 246 3.69 9.40 -18.54
CA ARG A 246 3.95 7.96 -18.65
C ARG A 246 3.40 7.32 -19.93
N LYS A 247 2.23 7.80 -20.41
CA LYS A 247 1.52 7.27 -21.58
C LYS A 247 1.98 7.87 -22.91
N ALA A 248 2.68 9.01 -22.91
CA ALA A 248 3.18 9.65 -24.11
C ALA A 248 4.47 8.94 -24.60
N LYS A 249 4.33 7.65 -24.97
CA LYS A 249 5.47 6.82 -25.39
C LYS A 249 6.00 7.30 -26.73
N GLN A 250 7.32 7.42 -26.82
CA GLN A 250 8.08 7.71 -28.04
C GLN A 250 9.35 6.86 -28.04
N SER A 251 9.96 6.70 -29.23
CA SER A 251 11.19 5.93 -29.35
C SER A 251 12.34 6.57 -28.57
N MET A 252 13.29 5.76 -28.11
CA MET A 252 14.53 6.29 -27.49
C MET A 252 15.29 7.25 -28.42
N SER A 253 15.25 7.03 -29.74
CA SER A 253 15.82 7.95 -30.73
C SER A 253 15.12 9.31 -30.76
N PHE A 254 13.79 9.35 -30.60
CA PHE A 254 13.04 10.60 -30.48
C PHE A 254 13.45 11.39 -29.23
N TRP A 255 13.63 10.70 -28.09
CA TRP A 255 14.08 11.33 -26.85
C TRP A 255 15.52 11.83 -26.94
N SER A 256 16.42 11.03 -27.53
CA SER A 256 17.81 11.42 -27.76
C SER A 256 17.91 12.64 -28.69
N ALA A 257 17.14 12.68 -29.78
CA ALA A 257 17.08 13.82 -30.69
C ALA A 257 16.56 15.11 -30.02
N ARG A 258 15.84 14.97 -28.90
CA ARG A 258 15.38 16.08 -28.04
C ARG A 258 16.37 16.44 -26.94
N GLY A 259 17.57 15.85 -26.91
CA GLY A 259 18.63 16.18 -25.96
C GLY A 259 18.51 15.48 -24.60
N LEU A 260 17.59 14.52 -24.43
CA LEU A 260 17.54 13.73 -23.21
C LEU A 260 18.75 12.80 -23.15
N THR A 261 19.41 12.74 -21.99
CA THR A 261 20.55 11.86 -21.75
C THR A 261 20.34 11.07 -20.47
N ARG A 262 20.83 9.83 -20.38
CA ARG A 262 20.76 9.08 -19.11
C ARG A 262 21.60 9.78 -18.06
N ILE A 263 21.14 9.76 -16.81
CA ILE A 263 21.88 10.40 -15.72
C ILE A 263 23.25 9.73 -15.47
N ASP A 264 23.36 8.44 -15.80
CA ASP A 264 24.58 7.64 -15.71
C ASP A 264 25.50 7.76 -16.95
N GLY A 265 25.13 8.58 -17.94
CA GLY A 265 25.90 8.80 -19.17
C GLY A 265 25.84 7.67 -20.19
N ARG A 266 25.13 6.57 -19.91
CA ARG A 266 24.96 5.47 -20.88
C ARG A 266 24.01 5.89 -22.02
N PRO A 267 24.05 5.20 -23.18
CA PRO A 267 23.06 5.40 -24.24
C PRO A 267 21.63 5.08 -23.74
N LEU A 268 20.61 5.81 -24.24
CA LEU A 268 19.20 5.54 -23.91
C LEU A 268 18.77 4.12 -24.32
N GLY A 269 19.43 3.52 -25.31
CA GLY A 269 19.11 2.20 -25.85
C GLY A 269 18.02 2.26 -26.91
N GLU A 270 17.27 1.17 -27.05
CA GLU A 270 16.20 1.01 -28.03
C GLU A 270 14.82 0.86 -27.37
N GLY A 271 13.77 0.86 -28.19
CA GLY A 271 12.38 0.72 -27.77
C GLY A 271 11.70 2.04 -27.43
N ASP A 272 10.53 1.94 -26.81
CA ASP A 272 9.67 3.08 -26.51
C ASP A 272 9.58 3.36 -25.01
N ALA A 273 9.62 4.64 -24.65
CA ALA A 273 9.46 5.12 -23.29
C ALA A 273 8.63 6.42 -23.24
N GLY A 274 8.01 6.68 -22.11
CA GLY A 274 7.34 7.95 -21.81
C GLY A 274 8.17 8.74 -20.82
N LEU A 275 8.15 10.07 -20.91
CA LEU A 275 8.86 10.94 -19.98
C LEU A 275 8.00 11.22 -18.74
N LEU A 276 8.33 10.60 -17.61
CA LEU A 276 7.71 10.82 -16.32
C LEU A 276 8.42 11.96 -15.57
N LEU A 277 7.65 12.96 -15.13
CA LEU A 277 8.12 14.12 -14.36
C LEU A 277 7.37 14.15 -13.01
N PRO A 278 7.73 13.29 -12.05
CA PRO A 278 6.97 13.08 -10.82
C PRO A 278 6.81 14.34 -9.96
N ALA A 279 7.77 15.27 -10.03
CA ALA A 279 7.75 16.55 -9.30
C ALA A 279 7.90 17.76 -10.25
N GLY A 280 7.44 17.65 -11.50
CA GLY A 280 7.64 18.68 -12.51
C GLY A 280 9.05 18.67 -13.10
N ARG A 281 9.41 19.75 -13.83
CA ARG A 281 10.67 19.85 -14.59
C ARG A 281 11.90 20.10 -13.72
N ASP A 282 11.69 20.65 -12.53
CA ASP A 282 12.76 21.01 -11.60
C ASP A 282 13.16 19.84 -10.68
N GLY A 283 12.49 18.70 -10.82
CA GLY A 283 12.80 17.47 -10.09
C GLY A 283 13.42 16.37 -10.96
N PRO A 284 13.57 15.16 -10.41
CA PRO A 284 14.01 13.99 -11.13
C PRO A 284 13.10 13.69 -12.33
N ALA A 285 13.70 13.29 -13.45
CA ALA A 285 12.99 12.94 -14.67
C ALA A 285 13.33 11.50 -15.09
N PHE A 286 12.35 10.74 -15.55
CA PHE A 286 12.54 9.34 -15.91
C PHE A 286 11.97 9.03 -17.29
N LEU A 287 12.71 8.25 -18.08
CA LEU A 287 12.11 7.55 -19.21
C LEU A 287 11.60 6.21 -18.71
N VAL A 288 10.28 6.02 -18.75
CA VAL A 288 9.60 4.82 -18.26
C VAL A 288 9.04 3.99 -19.40
N THR A 289 9.33 2.68 -19.40
CA THR A 289 8.98 1.75 -20.49
C THR A 289 7.62 1.10 -20.24
N ARG A 290 7.29 0.06 -21.04
CA ARG A 290 6.15 -0.82 -20.80
C ARG A 290 6.20 -1.53 -19.44
N ASN A 291 7.39 -1.87 -18.94
CA ASN A 291 7.50 -2.60 -17.67
C ASN A 291 7.13 -1.73 -16.47
N PHE A 292 7.33 -0.42 -16.54
CA PHE A 292 6.75 0.51 -15.56
C PHE A 292 5.22 0.46 -15.57
N ASP A 293 4.59 0.40 -16.75
CA ASP A 293 3.12 0.28 -16.86
C ASP A 293 2.59 -1.04 -16.31
N VAL A 294 3.41 -2.09 -16.30
CA VAL A 294 3.08 -3.40 -15.71
C VAL A 294 3.14 -3.32 -14.19
N VAL A 295 4.15 -2.67 -13.61
CA VAL A 295 4.19 -2.42 -12.16
C VAL A 295 3.04 -1.50 -11.73
N TYR A 296 2.72 -0.48 -12.53
CA TYR A 296 1.56 0.40 -12.31
C TYR A 296 0.23 -0.36 -12.31
N SER A 297 0.12 -1.50 -13.00
CA SER A 297 -1.13 -2.27 -12.95
C SER A 297 -1.35 -2.91 -11.58
N TYR A 298 -0.27 -3.18 -10.83
CA TYR A 298 -0.32 -3.76 -9.48
C TYR A 298 -0.99 -2.79 -8.50
N ASN A 299 -0.59 -1.51 -8.54
CA ASN A 299 -1.25 -0.41 -7.86
C ASN A 299 -1.20 0.83 -8.75
N ALA A 300 -2.38 1.38 -9.06
CA ALA A 300 -2.59 2.44 -10.04
C ALA A 300 -2.17 3.85 -9.55
N ALA A 301 -0.98 3.95 -8.96
CA ALA A 301 -0.35 5.19 -8.52
C ALA A 301 1.09 5.27 -9.06
N GLU A 302 1.45 6.41 -9.66
CA GLU A 302 2.80 6.62 -10.21
C GLU A 302 3.85 6.73 -9.09
N SER A 303 3.48 7.27 -7.93
CA SER A 303 4.31 7.31 -6.71
C SER A 303 4.66 5.92 -6.20
N TYR A 304 3.66 5.03 -6.05
CA TYR A 304 3.85 3.60 -5.77
C TYR A 304 4.79 2.95 -6.78
N THR A 305 4.49 3.13 -8.06
CA THR A 305 5.22 2.45 -9.14
C THR A 305 6.68 2.88 -9.15
N LEU A 306 6.94 4.18 -8.96
CA LEU A 306 8.28 4.73 -8.87
C LEU A 306 9.01 4.20 -7.63
N ALA A 307 8.36 4.15 -6.46
CA ALA A 307 8.96 3.61 -5.24
C ALA A 307 9.40 2.15 -5.42
N ALA A 308 8.52 1.28 -5.95
CA ALA A 308 8.87 -0.12 -6.22
C ALA A 308 10.03 -0.26 -7.24
N CYS A 309 10.00 0.55 -8.30
CA CYS A 309 11.05 0.55 -9.31
C CYS A 309 12.41 1.02 -8.78
N VAL A 310 12.43 2.11 -8.01
CA VAL A 310 13.65 2.64 -7.40
C VAL A 310 14.18 1.67 -6.35
N LEU A 311 13.32 1.04 -5.54
CA LEU A 311 13.72 0.01 -4.60
C LEU A 311 14.36 -1.18 -5.33
N ALA A 312 13.80 -1.62 -6.46
CA ALA A 312 14.39 -2.69 -7.27
C ALA A 312 15.81 -2.33 -7.74
N ASP A 313 16.02 -1.09 -8.21
CA ASP A 313 17.34 -0.60 -8.60
C ASP A 313 18.32 -0.61 -7.42
N ARG A 314 17.88 -0.10 -6.25
CA ARG A 314 18.69 -0.08 -5.02
C ARG A 314 19.06 -1.49 -4.54
N LEU A 315 18.14 -2.45 -4.62
CA LEU A 315 18.40 -3.86 -4.27
C LEU A 315 19.40 -4.51 -5.23
N SER A 316 19.42 -4.08 -6.49
CA SER A 316 20.42 -4.51 -7.49
C SER A 316 21.80 -3.85 -7.34
N GLY A 317 21.95 -2.91 -6.39
CA GLY A 317 23.18 -2.16 -6.14
C GLY A 317 23.27 -0.82 -6.88
N GLY A 318 22.18 -0.38 -7.52
CA GLY A 318 22.04 0.95 -8.10
C GLY A 318 21.97 2.05 -7.04
N ARG A 319 22.20 3.30 -7.47
CA ARG A 319 22.18 4.48 -6.58
C ARG A 319 20.77 4.94 -6.20
N GLY A 320 19.74 4.49 -6.92
CA GLY A 320 18.39 5.03 -6.83
C GLY A 320 18.27 6.36 -7.56
N ILE A 321 17.46 7.28 -7.03
CA ILE A 321 17.28 8.63 -7.58
C ILE A 321 18.53 9.47 -7.30
N VAL A 322 19.07 10.10 -8.34
CA VAL A 322 20.30 10.91 -8.27
C VAL A 322 19.99 12.40 -8.23
N ALA A 323 19.03 12.88 -9.02
CA ALA A 323 18.62 14.28 -8.98
C ALA A 323 17.93 14.60 -7.65
N ALA A 324 18.14 15.81 -7.15
CA ALA A 324 17.46 16.27 -5.96
C ALA A 324 15.96 16.51 -6.24
N TRP A 325 15.13 16.25 -5.23
CA TRP A 325 13.73 16.67 -5.25
C TRP A 325 13.64 18.20 -5.11
N PRO A 326 12.65 18.86 -5.74
CA PRO A 326 12.47 20.30 -5.66
C PRO A 326 11.77 20.69 -4.35
N THR A 327 12.40 20.39 -3.22
CA THR A 327 11.89 20.67 -1.88
C THR A 327 13.02 21.17 -0.97
N ASP A 328 12.70 22.13 -0.12
CA ASP A 328 13.61 22.67 0.91
C ASP A 328 13.42 21.99 2.28
N ASP A 329 12.53 21.00 2.35
CA ASP A 329 12.21 20.28 3.57
C ASP A 329 12.03 18.79 3.24
N PRO A 330 13.11 18.03 2.95
CA PRO A 330 13.01 16.61 2.61
C PRO A 330 12.50 15.77 3.78
N LEU A 331 12.04 14.54 3.49
CA LEU A 331 11.60 13.62 4.53
C LEU A 331 12.80 13.17 5.39
N LEU A 332 12.56 12.89 6.67
CA LEU A 332 13.56 12.31 7.55
C LEU A 332 13.84 10.85 7.17
N SER A 333 15.12 10.45 7.25
CA SER A 333 15.50 9.05 7.32
C SER A 333 14.79 8.36 8.48
N ARG A 334 14.67 7.02 8.46
CA ARG A 334 14.05 6.31 9.59
C ARG A 334 14.74 6.62 10.92
N GLN A 335 16.06 6.77 10.93
CA GLN A 335 16.80 7.20 12.12
C GLN A 335 16.41 8.61 12.57
N GLY A 336 16.26 9.56 11.64
CA GLY A 336 15.75 10.90 11.94
C GLY A 336 14.32 10.87 12.48
N ARG A 337 13.46 9.99 11.94
CA ARG A 337 12.09 9.76 12.43
C ARG A 337 12.07 9.21 13.86
N LYS A 338 12.94 8.24 14.18
CA LYS A 338 13.15 7.73 15.54
C LYS A 338 13.62 8.84 16.48
N GLU A 339 14.58 9.65 16.05
CA GLU A 339 15.08 10.79 16.83
C GLU A 339 13.95 11.80 17.11
N LEU A 340 13.17 12.15 16.09
CA LEU A 340 12.02 13.04 16.20
C LEU A 340 10.99 12.50 17.20
N GLN A 341 10.63 11.21 17.10
CA GLN A 341 9.72 10.53 18.00
C GLN A 341 10.22 10.57 19.45
N ALA A 342 11.50 10.28 19.67
CA ALA A 342 12.13 10.35 20.99
C ALA A 342 12.11 11.78 21.56
N LEU A 343 12.34 12.80 20.73
CA LEU A 343 12.27 14.21 21.12
C LEU A 343 10.85 14.65 21.47
N LEU A 344 9.84 14.17 20.74
CA LEU A 344 8.43 14.40 21.05
C LEU A 344 8.06 13.77 22.39
N GLN A 345 8.44 12.51 22.62
CA GLN A 345 8.20 11.86 23.91
C GLN A 345 8.86 12.59 25.08
N ARG A 346 10.10 13.07 24.93
CA ARG A 346 10.77 13.89 25.95
C ARG A 346 10.03 15.19 26.26
N ARG A 347 9.22 15.70 25.34
CA ARG A 347 8.33 16.86 25.53
C ARG A 347 6.93 16.50 26.01
N GLY A 348 6.68 15.23 26.35
CA GLY A 348 5.42 14.75 26.92
C GLY A 348 4.36 14.34 25.89
N TYR A 349 4.71 14.24 24.61
CA TYR A 349 3.78 13.77 23.58
C TYR A 349 3.62 12.25 23.59
N ASP A 350 2.38 11.77 23.51
CA ASP A 350 2.08 10.36 23.25
C ASP A 350 2.19 10.06 21.75
N ILE A 351 3.26 9.36 21.37
CA ILE A 351 3.49 8.93 19.98
C ILE A 351 2.92 7.54 19.66
N GLY A 352 2.36 6.85 20.66
CA GLY A 352 1.70 5.54 20.51
C GLY A 352 2.56 4.31 20.75
N GLY A 353 3.79 4.46 21.23
CA GLY A 353 4.73 3.37 21.49
C GLY A 353 6.16 3.86 21.58
N ASP A 354 7.12 2.97 21.37
CA ASP A 354 8.54 3.32 21.33
C ASP A 354 8.92 4.05 20.03
N PRO A 355 10.01 4.84 20.02
CA PRO A 355 10.54 5.43 18.79
C PRO A 355 11.04 4.37 17.80
N ASP A 356 10.18 3.98 16.87
CA ASP A 356 10.41 2.93 15.87
C ASP A 356 10.60 3.49 14.44
N GLY A 357 10.45 4.80 14.27
CA GLY A 357 10.52 5.52 13.00
C GLY A 357 9.28 5.37 12.12
N HIS A 358 8.28 4.60 12.56
CA HIS A 358 6.99 4.48 11.91
C HIS A 358 6.07 5.63 12.35
N ILE A 359 5.78 6.54 11.43
CA ILE A 359 4.96 7.73 11.72
C ILE A 359 3.47 7.37 11.62
N GLY A 360 2.98 6.67 12.64
CA GLY A 360 1.58 6.29 12.80
C GLY A 360 0.68 7.47 13.20
N THR A 361 -0.62 7.22 13.36
CA THR A 361 -1.62 8.26 13.64
C THR A 361 -1.29 9.12 14.87
N LYS A 362 -0.83 8.50 15.96
CA LYS A 362 -0.44 9.23 17.18
C LYS A 362 0.81 10.09 16.97
N SER A 363 1.83 9.56 16.29
CA SER A 363 3.01 10.35 15.90
C SER A 363 2.64 11.55 15.03
N LYS A 364 1.77 11.38 14.03
CA LYS A 364 1.28 12.50 13.18
C LYS A 364 0.54 13.56 13.99
N ALA A 365 -0.31 13.15 14.92
CA ALA A 365 -1.04 14.07 15.79
C ALA A 365 -0.09 14.84 16.73
N ALA A 366 0.90 14.16 17.31
CA ALA A 366 1.94 14.79 18.13
C ALA A 366 2.77 15.81 17.34
N ILE A 367 3.15 15.47 16.10
CA ILE A 367 3.85 16.40 15.21
C ILE A 367 2.99 17.62 14.91
N ALA A 368 1.72 17.43 14.55
CA ALA A 368 0.81 18.52 14.21
C ALA A 368 0.60 19.50 15.38
N ASP A 369 0.45 18.98 16.61
CA ASP A 369 0.36 19.84 17.80
C ASP A 369 1.68 20.58 18.06
N PHE A 370 2.83 19.90 17.92
CA PHE A 370 4.13 20.56 18.07
C PHE A 370 4.34 21.66 17.02
N GLU A 371 4.03 21.39 15.75
CA GLU A 371 4.09 22.37 14.65
C GLU A 371 3.28 23.63 15.00
N GLN A 372 2.05 23.44 15.50
CA GLN A 372 1.18 24.53 15.91
C GLN A 372 1.83 25.39 17.01
N ARG A 373 2.43 24.76 18.02
CA ARG A 373 3.11 25.47 19.12
C ARG A 373 4.41 26.15 18.67
N ALA A 374 5.11 25.56 17.70
CA ALA A 374 6.36 26.06 17.17
C ALA A 374 6.19 27.11 16.05
N GLY A 375 4.94 27.43 15.67
CA GLY A 375 4.65 28.36 14.57
C GLY A 375 5.05 27.83 13.18
N LEU A 376 5.12 26.51 13.03
CA LEU A 376 5.40 25.84 11.76
C LEU A 376 4.10 25.58 11.00
N GLN A 377 4.22 25.23 9.71
CA GLN A 377 3.08 24.77 8.93
C GLN A 377 2.54 23.46 9.53
N VAL A 378 1.26 23.47 9.95
CA VAL A 378 0.62 22.30 10.55
C VAL A 378 0.19 21.31 9.47
N ASN A 379 0.91 20.20 9.36
CA ASN A 379 0.63 19.12 8.41
C ASN A 379 0.93 17.72 8.99
N GLY A 380 1.47 17.62 10.21
CA GLY A 380 1.76 16.36 10.90
C GLY A 380 2.89 15.57 10.26
N ARG A 381 3.76 16.22 9.49
CA ARG A 381 4.81 15.59 8.68
C ARG A 381 6.11 15.51 9.46
N ALA A 382 6.71 14.32 9.52
CA ALA A 382 8.01 14.13 10.15
C ALA A 382 9.14 14.65 9.22
N SER A 383 9.33 15.96 9.22
CA SER A 383 10.27 16.65 8.33
C SER A 383 11.54 17.12 9.03
N VAL A 384 12.55 17.49 8.23
CA VAL A 384 13.80 18.07 8.74
C VAL A 384 13.53 19.33 9.55
N LYS A 385 12.66 20.22 9.06
CA LYS A 385 12.29 21.45 9.77
C LYS A 385 11.69 21.17 11.15
N VAL A 386 10.82 20.17 11.26
CA VAL A 386 10.23 19.77 12.56
C VAL A 386 11.29 19.21 13.50
N LEU A 387 12.17 18.34 13.01
CA LEU A 387 13.25 17.76 13.82
C LEU A 387 14.20 18.85 14.33
N GLU A 388 14.60 19.80 13.49
CA GLU A 388 15.46 20.92 13.88
C GLU A 388 14.78 21.82 14.92
N ALA A 389 13.48 22.11 14.75
CA ALA A 389 12.73 22.87 15.75
C ALA A 389 12.63 22.13 17.09
N LEU A 390 12.51 20.79 17.08
CA LEU A 390 12.56 19.97 18.29
C LEU A 390 13.95 19.90 18.94
N LYS A 391 15.03 20.22 18.22
CA LYS A 391 16.40 20.25 18.78
C LYS A 391 16.72 21.55 19.51
N ARG A 392 15.97 22.61 19.22
CA ARG A 392 16.01 23.89 19.94
C ARG A 392 15.20 23.80 21.22
#